data_AF-A0A9D1HTP1-F1
#
_entry.id   AF-A0A9D1HTP1-F1
#
_cell.length_a   1.000
_cell.length_b   1.000
_cell.length_c   1.000
_cell.angle_alpha   90.00
_cell.angle_beta   90.00
_cell.angle_gamma   90.00
#
_symmetry.space_group_name_H-M   'P 1'
#
loop_
_entity.id
_entity.type
_entity.pdbx_description
1 polymer ?
#
loop_
_entity_poly.entity_id
_entity_poly.type
_entity_poly.pdbx_seq_one_letter_code
_entity_poly.pdbx_strand_id
1 'polypeptide(L)'
;TVASRSSEYLFTPTRILYMTDDSTVNYFDFSKMSTDKSIDDGAGATGGVLIENASSVVWGYDADRSPSDSGTVSEYIFYTETLTGDDSYRHYNNLCAIKYDGTDKRVLATYDSWFEEGDTIANNYDKVFTYTLLDLYYESDTAVTLYYSKSIYENNAACAIGLYSVTFDLSTEFSVRNEVKLAESAPSTFFPLGADNGILATKDSNVYLVTADSVGYTSDNLVIGADRGAVVQAVIGDYVYYTDDDGTALYRVNLDKNVGDSINESTVVGSGVKSDWLELEFVGTRFVWFNTDDYSYVYVKDLTNADDEGTMIGKMTQEDADAKAEAEKEEDSAE
;
A
#
# COMPACT_ATOMS: atom_id res chain seq x y z
N THR A 1 -0.50 15.02 -8.87
CA THR A 1 -0.69 13.62 -9.25
C THR A 1 -1.88 13.11 -8.49
N VAL A 2 -2.80 12.37 -9.13
CA VAL A 2 -4.00 11.86 -8.45
C VAL A 2 -3.59 10.61 -7.66
N ALA A 3 -3.58 10.72 -6.33
CA ALA A 3 -3.46 9.57 -5.45
C ALA A 3 -4.85 8.94 -5.30
N SER A 4 -5.27 8.11 -6.26
CA SER A 4 -6.46 7.29 -6.09
C SER A 4 -6.05 5.86 -5.80
N ARG A 5 -6.46 5.35 -4.62
CA ARG A 5 -6.27 3.99 -4.12
C ARG A 5 -6.93 2.87 -4.95
N SER A 6 -7.48 3.17 -6.14
CA SER A 6 -7.94 2.15 -7.10
C SER A 6 -6.79 1.75 -8.02
N SER A 7 -6.06 0.72 -7.63
CA SER A 7 -4.84 0.16 -8.25
C SER A 7 -5.07 -0.51 -9.62
N GLU A 8 -5.84 0.10 -10.51
CA GLU A 8 -5.99 -0.40 -11.89
C GLU A 8 -4.94 0.18 -12.84
N TYR A 9 -4.32 1.31 -12.48
CA TYR A 9 -3.39 2.03 -13.34
C TYR A 9 -2.10 2.42 -12.61
N LEU A 10 -0.97 2.36 -13.32
CA LEU A 10 0.28 2.99 -12.92
C LEU A 10 0.79 3.88 -14.05
N PHE A 11 0.95 5.17 -13.75
CA PHE A 11 1.52 6.14 -14.67
C PHE A 11 3.03 6.21 -14.48
N THR A 12 3.77 6.09 -15.59
CA THR A 12 5.22 6.18 -15.62
C THR A 12 5.64 7.23 -16.67
N PRO A 13 6.91 7.67 -16.70
CA PRO A 13 7.35 8.69 -17.66
C PRO A 13 7.07 8.36 -19.13
N THR A 14 7.08 7.07 -19.50
CA THR A 14 6.94 6.62 -20.89
C THR A 14 5.81 5.60 -21.11
N ARG A 15 5.16 5.11 -20.04
CA ARG A 15 4.08 4.11 -20.14
C ARG A 15 2.92 4.40 -19.20
N ILE A 16 1.75 3.94 -19.62
CA ILE A 16 0.61 3.70 -18.73
C ILE A 16 0.45 2.20 -18.63
N LEU A 17 0.57 1.67 -17.42
CA LEU A 17 0.31 0.28 -17.11
C LEU A 17 -1.11 0.16 -16.59
N TYR A 18 -1.79 -0.94 -16.91
CA TYR A 18 -3.13 -1.17 -16.41
C TYR A 18 -3.52 -2.65 -16.34
N MET A 19 -4.47 -2.95 -15.47
CA MET A 19 -5.09 -4.27 -15.35
C MET A 19 -6.56 -4.18 -15.76
N THR A 20 -7.00 -5.10 -16.62
CA THR A 20 -8.42 -5.29 -16.99
C THR A 20 -9.04 -6.53 -16.35
N ASP A 21 -8.18 -7.35 -15.74
CA ASP A 21 -8.47 -8.56 -15.02
C ASP A 21 -7.38 -8.74 -13.94
N ASP A 22 -7.58 -9.69 -13.03
CA ASP A 22 -6.70 -9.90 -11.88
C ASP A 22 -5.37 -10.59 -12.22
N SER A 23 -5.10 -10.90 -13.50
CA SER A 23 -4.00 -11.78 -13.92
C SER A 23 -3.08 -11.20 -14.99
N THR A 24 -3.46 -10.09 -15.62
CA THR A 24 -2.74 -9.54 -16.78
C THR A 24 -2.46 -8.06 -16.61
N VAL A 25 -1.17 -7.70 -16.64
CA VAL A 25 -0.74 -6.29 -16.68
C VAL A 25 -0.48 -5.90 -18.12
N ASN A 26 -1.33 -5.04 -18.65
CA ASN A 26 -1.22 -4.46 -19.98
C ASN A 26 -0.46 -3.12 -19.90
N TYR A 27 0.00 -2.64 -21.06
CA TYR A 27 0.62 -1.32 -21.15
C TYR A 27 0.29 -0.59 -22.45
N PHE A 28 0.32 0.74 -22.38
CA PHE A 28 0.52 1.63 -23.52
C PHE A 28 1.90 2.29 -23.38
N ASP A 29 2.74 2.20 -24.41
CA ASP A 29 4.09 2.76 -24.46
C ASP A 29 4.15 3.95 -25.42
N PHE A 30 4.62 5.08 -24.89
CA PHE A 30 4.68 6.39 -25.55
C PHE A 30 6.11 6.80 -25.89
N SER A 31 7.12 5.96 -25.65
CA SER A 31 8.55 6.26 -25.86
C SER A 31 8.91 6.69 -27.29
N LYS A 32 8.10 6.34 -28.28
CA LYS A 32 8.29 6.70 -29.69
C LYS A 32 7.46 7.91 -30.15
N MET A 33 6.71 8.56 -29.25
CA MET A 33 6.03 9.81 -29.58
C MET A 33 7.06 10.95 -29.71
N SER A 34 7.01 11.69 -30.82
CA SER A 34 7.84 12.88 -31.00
C SER A 34 7.27 14.08 -30.25
N THR A 35 8.13 14.93 -29.67
CA THR A 35 7.75 16.13 -28.91
C THR A 35 6.99 17.19 -29.72
N ASP A 36 7.09 17.15 -31.05
CA ASP A 36 6.67 18.26 -31.92
C ASP A 36 5.44 17.94 -32.79
N LYS A 37 4.78 16.79 -32.61
CA LYS A 37 3.57 16.45 -33.37
C LYS A 37 2.32 16.76 -32.57
N SER A 38 1.37 17.41 -33.25
CA SER A 38 -0.03 17.47 -32.83
C SER A 38 -0.48 16.09 -32.37
N ILE A 39 -1.27 16.04 -31.29
CA ILE A 39 -1.91 14.84 -30.73
C ILE A 39 -2.81 14.13 -31.77
N ASP A 40 -3.00 14.74 -32.94
CA ASP A 40 -3.66 14.15 -34.10
C ASP A 40 -3.06 12.76 -34.44
N ASP A 41 -3.86 11.73 -34.11
CA ASP A 41 -3.78 10.30 -34.44
C ASP A 41 -2.91 9.36 -33.57
N GLY A 42 -2.35 9.80 -32.43
CA GLY A 42 -1.64 8.89 -31.50
C GLY A 42 -0.46 8.13 -32.14
N ALA A 43 0.08 8.64 -33.26
CA ALA A 43 1.10 7.99 -34.04
C ALA A 43 2.40 7.82 -33.23
N GLY A 44 2.75 6.56 -32.91
CA GLY A 44 3.95 6.20 -32.16
C GLY A 44 3.68 5.53 -30.82
N ALA A 45 2.45 5.59 -30.28
CA ALA A 45 2.08 4.81 -29.12
C ALA A 45 1.88 3.33 -29.50
N THR A 46 2.36 2.40 -28.66
CA THR A 46 2.18 0.95 -28.87
C THR A 46 1.62 0.29 -27.62
N GLY A 47 0.58 -0.52 -27.78
CA GLY A 47 0.04 -1.35 -26.70
C GLY A 47 0.71 -2.73 -26.62
N GLY A 48 0.66 -3.36 -25.46
CA GLY A 48 1.14 -4.73 -25.26
C GLY A 48 0.81 -5.31 -23.89
N VAL A 49 1.31 -6.51 -23.64
CA VAL A 49 1.20 -7.22 -22.36
C VAL A 49 2.57 -7.27 -21.71
N LEU A 50 2.65 -6.87 -20.44
CA LEU A 50 3.87 -6.88 -19.64
C LEU A 50 3.98 -8.15 -18.79
N ILE A 51 2.88 -8.53 -18.14
CA ILE A 51 2.80 -9.68 -17.23
C ILE A 51 1.56 -10.50 -17.61
N GLU A 52 1.70 -11.81 -17.68
CA GLU A 52 0.62 -12.79 -17.85
C GLU A 52 0.60 -13.76 -16.67
N ASN A 53 -0.58 -14.30 -16.33
CA ASN A 53 -0.77 -15.28 -15.26
C ASN A 53 -0.37 -14.79 -13.87
N ALA A 54 -0.50 -13.49 -13.60
CA ALA A 54 -0.35 -12.97 -12.25
C ALA A 54 -1.43 -13.57 -11.32
N SER A 55 -1.06 -13.87 -10.07
CA SER A 55 -2.01 -14.20 -9.00
C SER A 55 -2.15 -13.08 -7.96
N SER A 56 -1.18 -12.17 -7.91
CA SER A 56 -1.21 -10.92 -7.15
C SER A 56 -0.19 -9.97 -7.76
N VAL A 57 -0.49 -8.68 -7.71
CA VAL A 57 0.39 -7.61 -8.22
C VAL A 57 0.39 -6.49 -7.19
N VAL A 58 1.57 -6.01 -6.84
CA VAL A 58 1.75 -4.79 -6.06
C VAL A 58 2.71 -3.90 -6.82
N TRP A 59 2.24 -2.74 -7.22
CA TRP A 59 3.08 -1.64 -7.65
C TRP A 59 2.92 -0.48 -6.67
N GLY A 60 4.04 -0.01 -6.15
CA GLY A 60 4.06 1.13 -5.25
C GLY A 60 4.17 2.41 -6.06
N TYR A 61 3.30 3.38 -5.80
CA TYR A 61 3.55 4.74 -6.26
C TYR A 61 4.54 5.40 -5.29
N ASP A 62 5.77 5.61 -5.76
CA ASP A 62 6.72 6.47 -5.07
C ASP A 62 6.36 7.93 -5.38
N ALA A 63 5.79 8.61 -4.38
CA ALA A 63 5.31 9.98 -4.51
C ALA A 63 6.43 11.01 -4.67
N ASP A 64 7.65 10.67 -4.23
CA ASP A 64 8.82 11.54 -4.29
C ASP A 64 9.64 11.33 -5.57
N ARG A 65 9.28 10.32 -6.38
CA ARG A 65 9.96 9.99 -7.63
C ARG A 65 9.91 11.11 -8.66
N SER A 66 11.08 11.53 -9.14
CA SER A 66 11.23 12.38 -10.31
C SER A 66 11.27 11.55 -11.61
N PRO A 67 10.71 12.05 -12.73
CA PRO A 67 10.86 11.40 -14.04
C PRO A 67 12.31 11.21 -14.52
N SER A 68 13.26 11.94 -13.93
CA SER A 68 14.70 11.80 -14.20
C SER A 68 15.36 10.63 -13.48
N ASP A 69 14.69 10.07 -12.48
CA ASP A 69 15.26 9.04 -11.62
C ASP A 69 15.26 7.71 -12.35
N SER A 70 16.43 7.09 -12.41
CA SER A 70 16.67 5.85 -13.16
C SER A 70 17.57 4.93 -12.36
N GLY A 71 17.38 3.62 -12.53
CA GLY A 71 18.11 2.63 -11.75
C GLY A 71 17.60 2.50 -10.32
N THR A 72 16.36 2.92 -10.05
CA THR A 72 15.74 2.85 -8.73
C THR A 72 14.78 1.65 -8.63
N VAL A 73 14.51 1.21 -7.41
CA VAL A 73 13.60 0.10 -7.11
C VAL A 73 12.16 0.46 -7.42
N SER A 74 11.80 1.75 -7.39
CA SER A 74 10.49 2.27 -7.82
C SER A 74 10.19 2.07 -9.32
N GLU A 75 11.18 1.61 -10.11
CA GLU A 75 10.95 1.18 -11.49
C GLU A 75 10.34 -0.22 -11.59
N TYR A 76 10.33 -0.99 -10.50
CA TYR A 76 9.89 -2.38 -10.48
C TYR A 76 8.43 -2.53 -10.10
N ILE A 77 7.80 -3.51 -10.74
CA ILE A 77 6.51 -4.08 -10.38
C ILE A 77 6.80 -5.43 -9.73
N PHE A 78 6.20 -5.68 -8.57
CA PHE A 78 6.29 -6.96 -7.88
C PHE A 78 5.01 -7.72 -8.12
N TYR A 79 5.13 -9.01 -8.46
CA TYR A 79 3.98 -9.84 -8.77
C TYR A 79 4.25 -11.29 -8.44
N THR A 80 3.17 -12.07 -8.29
CA THR A 80 3.27 -13.52 -8.19
C THR A 80 2.82 -14.16 -9.49
N GLU A 81 3.59 -15.11 -10.03
CA GLU A 81 3.33 -15.75 -11.33
C GLU A 81 2.81 -17.18 -11.12
N THR A 82 1.55 -17.41 -11.45
CA THR A 82 0.94 -18.74 -11.41
C THR A 82 1.51 -19.59 -12.55
N LEU A 83 1.89 -20.83 -12.22
CA LEU A 83 2.38 -21.76 -13.22
C LEU A 83 1.25 -22.23 -14.12
N THR A 84 1.57 -22.38 -15.40
CA THR A 84 0.67 -22.95 -16.39
C THR A 84 1.22 -24.28 -16.91
N GLY A 85 0.37 -25.06 -17.58
CA GLY A 85 0.76 -26.34 -18.17
C GLY A 85 1.03 -27.44 -17.15
N ASP A 86 2.04 -28.27 -17.43
CA ASP A 86 2.30 -29.52 -16.72
C ASP A 86 2.63 -29.33 -15.23
N ASP A 87 3.12 -28.16 -14.81
CA ASP A 87 3.48 -27.92 -13.40
C ASP A 87 2.37 -27.26 -12.57
N SER A 88 1.20 -26.97 -13.18
CA SER A 88 0.07 -26.32 -12.50
C SER A 88 -0.49 -27.11 -11.30
N TYR A 89 -0.31 -28.43 -11.26
CA TYR A 89 -0.74 -29.27 -10.13
C TYR A 89 0.16 -29.13 -8.89
N ARG A 90 1.27 -28.41 -8.97
CA ARG A 90 2.24 -28.32 -7.86
C ARG A 90 1.85 -27.31 -6.78
N HIS A 91 0.77 -26.55 -6.99
CA HIS A 91 0.18 -25.61 -6.02
C HIS A 91 1.17 -24.61 -5.42
N TYR A 92 2.05 -24.04 -6.25
CA TYR A 92 2.91 -22.90 -5.92
C TYR A 92 2.84 -21.83 -7.02
N ASN A 93 3.30 -20.63 -6.70
CA ASN A 93 3.56 -19.57 -7.66
C ASN A 93 4.98 -19.02 -7.45
N ASN A 94 5.53 -18.37 -8.46
CA ASN A 94 6.82 -17.68 -8.33
C ASN A 94 6.59 -16.28 -7.77
N LEU A 95 7.45 -15.82 -6.87
CA LEU A 95 7.56 -14.39 -6.55
C LEU A 95 8.51 -13.75 -7.56
N CYS A 96 8.05 -12.71 -8.24
CA CYS A 96 8.76 -12.10 -9.36
C CYS A 96 8.83 -10.57 -9.23
N ALA A 97 9.81 -9.99 -9.92
CA ALA A 97 9.89 -8.55 -10.15
C ALA A 97 10.25 -8.27 -11.61
N ILE A 98 9.77 -7.16 -12.16
CA ILE A 98 10.10 -6.71 -13.52
C ILE A 98 10.04 -5.20 -13.57
N LYS A 99 10.90 -4.55 -14.36
CA LYS A 99 10.75 -3.11 -14.58
C LYS A 99 9.49 -2.82 -15.38
N TYR A 100 8.86 -1.66 -15.16
CA TYR A 100 7.67 -1.25 -15.93
C TYR A 100 7.92 -1.17 -17.45
N ASP A 101 9.18 -1.02 -17.88
CA ASP A 101 9.59 -1.02 -19.28
C ASP A 101 9.73 -2.44 -19.89
N GLY A 102 9.56 -3.48 -19.07
CA GLY A 102 9.67 -4.89 -19.45
C GLY A 102 11.07 -5.47 -19.40
N THR A 103 12.06 -4.68 -18.98
CA THR A 103 13.43 -5.15 -18.82
C THR A 103 13.66 -5.71 -17.41
N ASP A 104 14.80 -6.40 -17.23
CA ASP A 104 15.27 -6.91 -15.93
C ASP A 104 14.21 -7.73 -15.16
N LYS A 105 13.56 -8.68 -15.84
CA LYS A 105 12.68 -9.65 -15.19
C LYS A 105 13.51 -10.57 -14.28
N ARG A 106 13.08 -10.69 -13.03
CA ARG A 106 13.73 -11.50 -11.98
C ARG A 106 12.70 -12.44 -11.34
N VAL A 107 13.12 -13.69 -11.14
CA VAL A 107 12.42 -14.64 -10.26
C VAL A 107 13.10 -14.57 -8.90
N LEU A 108 12.39 -14.05 -7.90
CA LEU A 108 12.90 -13.82 -6.55
C LEU A 108 12.78 -15.08 -5.69
N ALA A 109 11.64 -15.78 -5.79
CA ALA A 109 11.43 -17.06 -5.12
C ALA A 109 10.63 -18.02 -6.01
N THR A 110 10.95 -19.30 -5.89
CA THR A 110 10.26 -20.41 -6.54
C THR A 110 10.11 -21.58 -5.55
N TYR A 111 9.61 -22.73 -6.01
CA TYR A 111 9.24 -23.86 -5.15
C TYR A 111 10.38 -24.41 -4.29
N ASP A 112 11.63 -24.29 -4.74
CA ASP A 112 12.82 -24.83 -4.06
C ASP A 112 13.60 -23.77 -3.27
N SER A 113 13.14 -22.51 -3.23
CA SER A 113 13.88 -21.45 -2.53
C SER A 113 14.09 -21.73 -1.04
N TRP A 114 13.21 -22.55 -0.46
CA TRP A 114 13.24 -22.95 0.95
C TRP A 114 13.86 -24.32 1.19
N PHE A 115 14.26 -25.00 0.13
CA PHE A 115 14.83 -26.33 0.21
C PHE A 115 16.25 -26.27 0.77
N GLU A 116 16.61 -27.28 1.54
CA GLU A 116 17.97 -27.57 1.94
C GLU A 116 18.60 -28.59 1.00
N GLU A 117 19.92 -28.81 1.12
CA GLU A 117 20.59 -29.80 0.29
C GLU A 117 19.98 -31.19 0.48
N GLY A 118 19.46 -31.77 -0.60
CA GLY A 118 18.79 -33.07 -0.61
C GLY A 118 17.27 -33.02 -0.46
N ASP A 119 16.68 -31.83 -0.27
CA ASP A 119 15.23 -31.66 -0.30
C ASP A 119 14.67 -31.85 -1.72
N THR A 120 13.47 -32.41 -1.77
CA THR A 120 12.65 -32.54 -2.98
C THR A 120 11.22 -32.13 -2.65
N ILE A 121 10.41 -31.86 -3.68
CA ILE A 121 8.98 -31.58 -3.50
C ILE A 121 8.28 -32.76 -2.78
N ALA A 122 8.66 -34.00 -3.10
CA ALA A 122 7.98 -35.19 -2.61
C ALA A 122 8.14 -35.42 -1.09
N ASN A 123 9.20 -34.86 -0.47
CA ASN A 123 9.47 -35.01 0.96
C ASN A 123 9.37 -33.72 1.77
N ASN A 124 9.15 -32.55 1.15
CA ASN A 124 9.07 -31.24 1.82
C ASN A 124 7.95 -30.37 1.23
N TYR A 125 6.74 -30.91 1.14
CA TYR A 125 5.60 -30.19 0.57
C TYR A 125 5.15 -28.99 1.45
N ASP A 126 5.44 -29.05 2.74
CA ASP A 126 5.27 -27.96 3.72
C ASP A 126 6.23 -26.78 3.50
N LYS A 127 7.22 -26.91 2.61
CA LYS A 127 8.13 -25.84 2.18
C LYS A 127 7.81 -25.30 0.78
N VAL A 128 6.74 -25.77 0.16
CA VAL A 128 6.27 -25.33 -1.17
C VAL A 128 5.14 -24.33 -0.97
N PHE A 129 5.41 -23.06 -1.28
CA PHE A 129 4.52 -21.96 -0.91
C PHE A 129 3.80 -21.35 -2.11
N THR A 130 2.53 -21.00 -1.90
CA THR A 130 1.82 -20.01 -2.70
C THR A 130 1.87 -18.68 -1.96
N TYR A 131 2.40 -17.66 -2.63
CA TYR A 131 2.52 -16.28 -2.15
C TYR A 131 1.30 -15.45 -2.60
N THR A 132 0.90 -14.49 -1.78
CA THR A 132 -0.02 -13.40 -2.17
C THR A 132 0.59 -12.11 -1.69
N LEU A 133 1.02 -11.27 -2.63
CA LEU A 133 1.52 -9.93 -2.33
C LEU A 133 0.38 -9.06 -1.81
N LEU A 134 0.65 -8.31 -0.75
CA LEU A 134 -0.33 -7.50 -0.05
C LEU A 134 0.01 -6.02 -0.13
N ASP A 135 1.27 -5.68 0.13
CA ASP A 135 1.74 -4.29 0.09
C ASP A 135 3.28 -4.21 0.03
N LEU A 136 3.83 -3.00 -0.04
CA LEU A 136 5.26 -2.74 0.01
C LEU A 136 5.60 -1.46 0.78
N TYR A 137 6.88 -1.31 1.15
CA TYR A 137 7.42 -0.10 1.74
C TYR A 137 8.76 0.26 1.09
N TYR A 138 8.91 1.49 0.59
CA TYR A 138 10.17 1.97 0.03
C TYR A 138 11.15 2.32 1.14
N GLU A 139 12.25 1.57 1.24
CA GLU A 139 13.33 1.85 2.21
C GLU A 139 14.26 2.95 1.69
N SER A 140 14.52 2.93 0.39
CA SER A 140 15.41 3.85 -0.32
C SER A 140 15.24 3.68 -1.84
N ASP A 141 15.98 4.48 -2.61
CA ASP A 141 16.07 4.36 -4.06
C ASP A 141 16.44 2.95 -4.54
N THR A 142 17.14 2.13 -3.74
CA THR A 142 17.61 0.80 -4.17
C THR A 142 16.89 -0.35 -3.48
N ALA A 143 16.10 -0.10 -2.44
CA ALA A 143 15.54 -1.15 -1.60
C ALA A 143 14.06 -0.92 -1.25
N VAL A 144 13.31 -2.01 -1.26
CA VAL A 144 11.88 -2.05 -0.91
C VAL A 144 11.60 -3.28 -0.07
N THR A 145 10.81 -3.14 0.98
CA THR A 145 10.31 -4.26 1.77
C THR A 145 8.96 -4.70 1.22
N LEU A 146 8.88 -5.97 0.82
CA LEU A 146 7.67 -6.61 0.33
C LEU A 146 6.92 -7.25 1.49
N TYR A 147 5.60 -7.13 1.50
CA TYR A 147 4.72 -7.79 2.47
C TYR A 147 3.79 -8.75 1.72
N TYR A 148 3.78 -10.00 2.16
CA TYR A 148 2.96 -11.04 1.53
C TYR A 148 2.49 -12.07 2.54
N SER A 149 1.34 -12.68 2.25
CA SER A 149 0.95 -13.91 2.95
C SER A 149 1.51 -15.14 2.24
N LYS A 150 1.85 -16.16 3.00
CA LYS A 150 2.16 -17.49 2.47
C LYS A 150 1.06 -18.48 2.82
N SER A 151 0.84 -19.40 1.90
CA SER A 151 0.02 -20.60 2.13
C SER A 151 0.74 -21.84 1.63
N ILE A 152 0.42 -22.97 2.24
CA ILE A 152 0.80 -24.30 1.76
C ILE A 152 -0.47 -25.02 1.30
N TYR A 153 -0.33 -25.98 0.39
CA TYR A 153 -1.41 -26.90 0.09
C TYR A 153 -1.27 -28.10 1.02
N GLU A 154 -2.30 -28.43 1.80
CA GLU A 154 -2.30 -29.58 2.70
C GLU A 154 -3.72 -30.15 2.79
N ASN A 155 -3.85 -31.48 2.86
CA ASN A 155 -5.16 -32.14 3.00
C ASN A 155 -6.20 -31.72 1.93
N ASN A 156 -5.73 -31.52 0.69
CA ASN A 156 -6.51 -31.04 -0.46
C ASN A 156 -7.09 -29.61 -0.34
N ALA A 157 -6.49 -28.77 0.51
CA ALA A 157 -6.90 -27.37 0.68
C ALA A 157 -5.68 -26.46 0.84
N ALA A 158 -5.82 -25.18 0.45
CA ALA A 158 -4.84 -24.16 0.79
C ALA A 158 -4.99 -23.78 2.27
N CYS A 159 -3.88 -23.75 2.99
CA CYS A 159 -3.78 -23.36 4.39
C CYS A 159 -2.83 -22.16 4.51
N ALA A 160 -3.34 -21.03 4.99
CA ALA A 160 -2.49 -19.87 5.27
C ALA A 160 -1.56 -20.17 6.46
N ILE A 161 -0.29 -19.81 6.32
CA ILE A 161 0.76 -20.07 7.33
C ILE A 161 1.36 -18.80 7.93
N GLY A 162 1.00 -17.63 7.40
CA GLY A 162 1.36 -16.36 8.00
C GLY A 162 1.45 -15.19 7.04
N LEU A 163 1.68 -14.03 7.65
CA LEU A 163 2.12 -12.80 7.02
C LEU A 163 3.62 -12.66 7.24
N TYR A 164 4.32 -12.30 6.16
CA TYR A 164 5.77 -12.22 6.11
C TYR A 164 6.20 -10.93 5.43
N SER A 165 7.41 -10.50 5.74
CA SER A 165 8.10 -9.44 5.00
C SER A 165 9.51 -9.86 4.59
N VAL A 166 9.99 -9.31 3.49
CA VAL A 166 11.37 -9.48 3.03
C VAL A 166 11.81 -8.29 2.19
N THR A 167 13.05 -7.85 2.36
CA THR A 167 13.59 -6.73 1.60
C THR A 167 14.18 -7.21 0.28
N PHE A 168 13.74 -6.59 -0.81
CA PHE A 168 14.38 -6.65 -2.11
C PHE A 168 15.28 -5.42 -2.28
N ASP A 169 16.56 -5.64 -2.58
CA ASP A 169 17.54 -4.58 -2.79
C ASP A 169 18.29 -4.83 -4.10
N LEU A 170 18.33 -3.81 -4.98
CA LEU A 170 19.03 -3.87 -6.27
C LEU A 170 20.54 -4.11 -6.15
N SER A 171 21.12 -3.76 -5.01
CA SER A 171 22.55 -3.89 -4.74
C SER A 171 22.96 -5.26 -4.21
N THR A 172 22.00 -6.11 -3.83
CA THR A 172 22.26 -7.44 -3.25
C THR A 172 21.46 -8.53 -3.94
N GLU A 173 21.84 -9.79 -3.70
CA GLU A 173 21.05 -10.93 -4.16
C GLU A 173 19.85 -11.12 -3.24
N PHE A 174 18.66 -11.28 -3.83
CA PHE A 174 17.45 -11.58 -3.05
C PHE A 174 17.62 -12.92 -2.33
N SER A 175 17.32 -12.93 -1.02
CA SER A 175 17.45 -14.12 -0.20
C SER A 175 16.21 -14.32 0.66
N VAL A 176 15.51 -15.42 0.44
CA VAL A 176 14.37 -15.83 1.29
C VAL A 176 14.79 -16.09 2.75
N ARG A 177 16.09 -16.26 3.02
CA ARG A 177 16.60 -16.43 4.39
C ARG A 177 16.53 -15.15 5.22
N ASN A 178 16.34 -14.01 4.58
CA ASN A 178 16.13 -12.72 5.23
C ASN A 178 14.65 -12.43 5.53
N GLU A 179 13.75 -13.37 5.20
CA GLU A 179 12.32 -13.20 5.47
C GLU A 179 12.03 -13.18 6.98
N VAL A 180 11.15 -12.27 7.36
CA VAL A 180 10.64 -12.11 8.72
C VAL A 180 9.18 -12.55 8.76
N LYS A 181 8.82 -13.43 9.70
CA LYS A 181 7.42 -13.74 10.00
C LYS A 181 6.85 -12.66 10.92
N LEU A 182 5.77 -12.03 10.51
CA LEU A 182 5.10 -10.97 11.26
C LEU A 182 3.88 -11.49 12.02
N ALA A 183 3.06 -12.35 11.41
CA ALA A 183 1.89 -12.91 12.06
C ALA A 183 1.52 -14.30 11.52
N GLU A 184 0.72 -15.06 12.28
CA GLU A 184 0.17 -16.36 11.84
C GLU A 184 -0.92 -16.21 10.75
N SER A 185 -1.48 -15.01 10.59
CA SER A 185 -2.48 -14.69 9.57
C SER A 185 -2.33 -13.22 9.19
N ALA A 186 -2.51 -12.86 7.92
CA ALA A 186 -2.61 -11.46 7.54
C ALA A 186 -3.89 -10.81 8.14
N PRO A 187 -3.82 -9.56 8.62
CA PRO A 187 -5.00 -8.81 9.03
C PRO A 187 -5.77 -8.34 7.78
N SER A 188 -7.02 -7.90 7.95
CA SER A 188 -7.78 -7.32 6.84
C SER A 188 -7.18 -6.02 6.33
N THR A 189 -6.50 -5.28 7.21
CA THR A 189 -5.86 -3.99 6.91
C THR A 189 -4.61 -3.84 7.76
N PHE A 190 -3.52 -3.39 7.13
CA PHE A 190 -2.30 -2.99 7.82
C PHE A 190 -1.60 -1.87 7.03
N PHE A 191 -0.68 -1.19 7.71
CA PHE A 191 0.20 -0.18 7.14
C PHE A 191 1.64 -0.70 7.21
N PRO A 192 2.34 -0.84 6.07
CA PRO A 192 3.76 -1.13 6.02
C PRO A 192 4.60 -0.06 6.72
N LEU A 193 5.58 -0.44 7.55
CA LEU A 193 6.47 0.49 8.25
C LEU A 193 7.96 0.33 7.88
N GLY A 194 8.25 -0.61 7.00
CA GLY A 194 9.61 -0.95 6.56
C GLY A 194 10.21 -2.14 7.31
N ALA A 195 11.39 -2.58 6.88
CA ALA A 195 12.05 -3.81 7.31
C ALA A 195 12.23 -3.87 8.83
N ASP A 196 12.69 -2.76 9.42
CA ASP A 196 13.03 -2.69 10.84
C ASP A 196 11.81 -2.45 11.75
N ASN A 197 10.74 -1.85 11.20
CA ASN A 197 9.56 -1.43 11.98
C ASN A 197 8.33 -2.33 11.78
N GLY A 198 8.36 -3.23 10.79
CA GLY A 198 7.30 -4.20 10.54
C GLY A 198 6.01 -3.57 10.01
N ILE A 199 4.90 -3.79 10.70
CA ILE A 199 3.57 -3.30 10.28
C ILE A 199 2.78 -2.70 11.45
N LEU A 200 1.92 -1.75 11.14
CA LEU A 200 0.80 -1.37 12.00
C LEU A 200 -0.45 -2.11 11.51
N ALA A 201 -0.99 -3.03 12.31
CA ALA A 201 -2.09 -3.89 11.90
C ALA A 201 -3.38 -3.58 12.65
N THR A 202 -4.49 -3.48 11.92
CA THR A 202 -5.83 -3.39 12.51
C THR A 202 -6.45 -4.79 12.57
N LYS A 203 -6.76 -5.26 13.77
CA LYS A 203 -7.39 -6.56 14.00
C LYS A 203 -8.37 -6.51 15.16
N ASP A 204 -9.60 -6.98 14.93
CA ASP A 204 -10.67 -7.00 15.93
C ASP A 204 -10.84 -5.62 16.60
N SER A 205 -10.86 -4.57 15.76
CA SER A 205 -10.91 -3.14 16.14
C SER A 205 -9.75 -2.62 16.99
N ASN A 206 -8.72 -3.43 17.28
CA ASN A 206 -7.49 -3.00 17.93
C ASN A 206 -6.42 -2.67 16.89
N VAL A 207 -5.47 -1.80 17.26
CA VAL A 207 -4.30 -1.45 16.45
C VAL A 207 -3.05 -1.95 17.13
N TYR A 208 -2.26 -2.78 16.43
CA TYR A 208 -1.05 -3.42 16.94
C TYR A 208 0.19 -3.00 16.14
N LEU A 209 1.32 -2.84 16.81
CA LEU A 209 2.64 -2.69 16.18
C LEU A 209 3.34 -4.05 16.14
N VAL A 210 3.36 -4.68 14.98
CA VAL A 210 3.87 -6.03 14.80
C VAL A 210 5.25 -5.95 14.15
N THR A 211 6.28 -6.42 14.85
CA THR A 211 7.67 -6.44 14.36
C THR A 211 8.24 -7.85 14.39
N ALA A 212 9.49 -8.02 13.95
CA ALA A 212 10.23 -9.28 14.08
C ALA A 212 10.34 -9.76 15.53
N ASP A 213 10.39 -8.83 16.49
CA ASP A 213 10.53 -9.12 17.93
C ASP A 213 9.17 -9.27 18.63
N SER A 214 8.08 -8.81 18.02
CA SER A 214 6.72 -8.83 18.55
C SER A 214 5.73 -9.45 17.56
N VAL A 215 6.01 -10.71 17.19
CA VAL A 215 5.22 -11.48 16.22
C VAL A 215 3.78 -11.70 16.73
N GLY A 216 2.81 -11.43 15.86
CA GLY A 216 1.39 -11.62 16.13
C GLY A 216 0.72 -10.43 16.83
N TYR A 217 -0.51 -10.66 17.31
CA TYR A 217 -1.37 -9.63 17.88
C TYR A 217 -1.57 -9.92 19.36
N THR A 218 -0.85 -9.21 20.22
CA THR A 218 -0.79 -9.48 21.66
C THR A 218 -1.02 -8.21 22.45
N SER A 219 -1.28 -8.33 23.75
CA SER A 219 -1.38 -7.16 24.63
C SER A 219 -0.09 -6.35 24.68
N ASP A 220 1.06 -7.00 24.49
CA ASP A 220 2.38 -6.40 24.67
C ASP A 220 2.76 -5.47 23.50
N ASN A 221 2.08 -5.62 22.36
CA ASN A 221 2.28 -4.79 21.18
C ASN A 221 1.01 -4.05 20.73
N LEU A 222 0.04 -3.91 21.63
CA LEU A 222 -1.15 -3.09 21.44
C LEU A 222 -0.78 -1.60 21.49
N VAL A 223 -1.13 -0.86 20.45
CA VAL A 223 -0.91 0.60 20.35
C VAL A 223 -2.19 1.34 20.70
N ILE A 224 -3.33 0.91 20.15
CA ILE A 224 -4.64 1.52 20.37
C ILE A 224 -5.67 0.42 20.63
N GLY A 225 -6.38 0.52 21.75
CA GLY A 225 -7.42 -0.42 22.15
C GLY A 225 -8.73 -0.24 21.37
N ALA A 226 -9.49 -1.33 21.24
CA ALA A 226 -10.78 -1.35 20.55
C ALA A 226 -11.84 -0.42 21.14
N ASP A 227 -11.70 -0.04 22.42
CA ASP A 227 -12.57 0.92 23.10
C ASP A 227 -12.52 2.34 22.50
N ARG A 228 -11.48 2.64 21.71
CA ARG A 228 -11.36 3.91 20.99
C ARG A 228 -12.08 3.95 19.65
N GLY A 229 -12.47 2.80 19.09
CA GLY A 229 -13.06 2.79 17.76
C GLY A 229 -12.11 3.33 16.67
N ALA A 230 -10.81 3.10 16.86
CA ALA A 230 -9.80 3.81 16.07
C ALA A 230 -9.81 3.37 14.60
N VAL A 231 -9.96 4.35 13.71
CA VAL A 231 -9.75 4.18 12.27
C VAL A 231 -8.45 4.89 11.90
N VAL A 232 -7.41 4.11 11.59
CA VAL A 232 -6.10 4.65 11.20
C VAL A 232 -6.23 5.31 9.82
N GLN A 233 -5.79 6.56 9.75
CA GLN A 233 -5.88 7.41 8.57
C GLN A 233 -4.54 7.49 7.84
N ALA A 234 -3.44 7.61 8.60
CA ALA A 234 -2.10 7.68 8.05
C ALA A 234 -1.04 7.26 9.09
N VAL A 235 0.12 6.84 8.58
CA VAL A 235 1.35 6.73 9.37
C VAL A 235 2.41 7.63 8.72
N ILE A 236 2.94 8.59 9.47
CA ILE A 236 3.90 9.58 8.98
C ILE A 236 5.05 9.68 9.98
N GLY A 237 6.23 9.25 9.55
CA GLY A 237 7.35 9.02 10.46
C GLY A 237 6.95 8.06 11.57
N ASP A 238 7.27 8.40 12.81
CA ASP A 238 6.93 7.57 13.99
C ASP A 238 5.51 7.80 14.51
N TYR A 239 4.65 8.53 13.80
CA TYR A 239 3.30 8.87 14.27
C TYR A 239 2.21 8.16 13.50
N VAL A 240 1.29 7.55 14.25
CA VAL A 240 0.02 7.03 13.75
C VAL A 240 -1.04 8.09 13.95
N TYR A 241 -1.71 8.48 12.87
CA TYR A 241 -2.85 9.39 12.88
C TYR A 241 -4.14 8.61 12.71
N TYR A 242 -5.12 8.85 13.57
CA TYR A 242 -6.41 8.15 13.54
C TYR A 242 -7.56 9.05 13.97
N THR A 243 -8.75 8.67 13.53
CA THR A 243 -10.03 9.18 14.04
C THR A 243 -10.62 8.16 15.02
N ASP A 244 -11.42 8.64 15.96
CA ASP A 244 -12.25 7.79 16.82
C ASP A 244 -13.57 7.41 16.11
N ASP A 245 -14.43 6.65 16.81
CA ASP A 245 -15.75 6.22 16.32
C ASP A 245 -16.64 7.40 15.88
N ASP A 246 -16.51 8.56 16.54
CA ASP A 246 -17.27 9.76 16.19
C ASP A 246 -16.78 10.39 14.89
N GLY A 247 -15.52 10.14 14.50
CA GLY A 247 -14.95 10.60 13.23
C GLY A 247 -14.73 12.12 13.15
N THR A 248 -14.93 12.85 14.25
CA THR A 248 -14.92 14.33 14.27
C THR A 248 -13.62 14.94 14.78
N ALA A 249 -12.73 14.14 15.34
CA ALA A 249 -11.43 14.56 15.84
C ALA A 249 -10.31 13.74 15.18
N LEU A 250 -9.14 14.37 15.05
CA LEU A 250 -7.92 13.68 14.63
C LEU A 250 -6.95 13.61 15.82
N TYR A 251 -6.53 12.39 16.14
CA TYR A 251 -5.55 12.10 17.17
C TYR A 251 -4.27 11.56 16.53
N ARG A 252 -3.18 11.61 17.30
CA ARG A 252 -1.95 10.88 16.97
C ARG A 252 -1.33 10.20 18.17
N VAL A 253 -0.69 9.07 17.93
CA VAL A 253 0.15 8.34 18.89
C VAL A 253 1.56 8.18 18.31
N ASN A 254 2.58 8.36 19.14
CA ASN A 254 3.97 8.09 18.78
C ASN A 254 4.29 6.60 18.98
N LEU A 255 4.90 5.96 17.98
CA LEU A 255 5.34 4.58 17.99
C LEU A 255 6.68 4.36 18.73
N ASP A 256 7.50 5.40 18.91
CA ASP A 256 8.73 5.29 19.70
C ASP A 256 8.41 5.25 21.20
N LYS A 257 8.41 4.02 21.73
CA LYS A 257 8.23 3.72 23.16
C LYS A 257 9.28 4.36 24.09
N ASN A 258 10.40 4.86 23.56
CA ASN A 258 11.46 5.49 24.36
C ASN A 258 11.29 7.01 24.45
N VAL A 259 10.35 7.60 23.70
CA VAL A 259 10.03 9.02 23.73
C VAL A 259 8.77 9.23 24.59
N GLY A 260 9.02 9.49 25.88
CA GLY A 260 7.97 9.70 26.90
C GLY A 260 7.43 8.39 27.48
N ASP A 261 6.45 8.48 28.40
CA ASP A 261 5.70 7.31 28.88
C ASP A 261 4.80 6.78 27.75
N SER A 262 4.43 5.48 27.77
CA SER A 262 3.66 4.84 26.68
C SER A 262 2.32 5.53 26.39
N ILE A 263 1.94 5.58 25.11
CA ILE A 263 0.73 6.21 24.53
C ILE A 263 0.58 7.69 24.95
N ASN A 264 1.47 8.54 24.47
CA ASN A 264 1.24 9.99 24.42
C ASN A 264 0.25 10.34 23.30
N GLU A 265 -0.98 9.81 23.40
CA GLU A 265 -2.09 10.25 22.56
C GLU A 265 -2.16 11.77 22.65
N SER A 266 -2.11 12.44 21.50
CA SER A 266 -2.25 13.88 21.42
C SER A 266 -3.32 14.22 20.41
N THR A 267 -4.16 15.16 20.78
CA THR A 267 -5.17 15.72 19.88
C THR A 267 -4.47 16.61 18.85
N VAL A 268 -4.64 16.29 17.57
CA VAL A 268 -4.16 17.10 16.45
C VAL A 268 -5.21 18.13 16.05
N VAL A 269 -6.46 17.69 15.95
CA VAL A 269 -7.65 18.51 15.73
C VAL A 269 -8.75 17.98 16.66
N GLY A 270 -9.27 18.83 17.55
CA GLY A 270 -10.15 18.38 18.64
C GLY A 270 -11.62 18.21 18.28
N SER A 271 -12.06 18.80 17.17
CA SER A 271 -13.41 18.65 16.62
C SER A 271 -13.41 19.19 15.18
N GLY A 272 -14.50 18.95 14.46
CA GLY A 272 -14.67 19.54 13.14
C GLY A 272 -14.11 18.72 11.99
N VAL A 273 -13.44 17.60 12.21
CA VAL A 273 -12.92 16.76 11.11
C VAL A 273 -14.09 16.08 10.40
N LYS A 274 -14.19 16.25 9.08
CA LYS A 274 -15.19 15.55 8.28
C LYS A 274 -14.56 14.33 7.59
N SER A 275 -14.88 13.13 8.07
CA SER A 275 -14.26 11.86 7.65
C SER A 275 -15.25 10.84 7.03
N ASP A 276 -16.54 11.19 6.95
CA ASP A 276 -17.65 10.30 6.58
C ASP A 276 -17.89 10.14 5.07
N TRP A 277 -17.43 11.09 4.25
CA TRP A 277 -17.73 11.17 2.81
C TRP A 277 -16.51 11.48 1.94
N LEU A 278 -15.41 11.95 2.52
CA LEU A 278 -14.15 12.22 1.83
C LEU A 278 -13.00 11.64 2.65
N GLU A 279 -12.07 10.95 1.99
CA GLU A 279 -10.84 10.48 2.62
C GLU A 279 -10.03 11.68 3.13
N LEU A 280 -9.42 11.50 4.30
CA LEU A 280 -8.53 12.49 4.90
C LEU A 280 -7.20 12.51 4.16
N GLU A 281 -6.75 13.71 3.78
CA GLU A 281 -5.57 13.85 2.92
C GLU A 281 -4.34 14.30 3.72
N PHE A 282 -3.26 13.55 3.55
CA PHE A 282 -1.95 13.83 4.14
C PHE A 282 -0.92 14.04 3.04
N VAL A 283 -0.38 15.25 2.93
CA VAL A 283 0.62 15.61 1.91
C VAL A 283 1.93 15.96 2.60
N GLY A 284 2.85 14.99 2.66
CA GLY A 284 4.07 15.09 3.43
C GLY A 284 3.74 15.35 4.91
N THR A 285 4.18 16.48 5.45
CA THR A 285 3.88 16.88 6.83
C THR A 285 2.62 17.75 6.96
N ARG A 286 1.79 17.86 5.93
CA ARG A 286 0.56 18.66 5.97
C ARG A 286 -0.66 17.79 6.03
N PHE A 287 -1.59 18.15 6.91
CA PHE A 287 -2.92 17.57 6.97
C PHE A 287 -3.92 18.54 6.34
N VAL A 288 -4.69 18.07 5.37
CA VAL A 288 -5.74 18.84 4.68
C VAL A 288 -7.09 18.20 4.98
N TRP A 289 -8.05 19.01 5.46
CA TRP A 289 -9.37 18.49 5.82
C TRP A 289 -10.49 19.49 5.60
N PHE A 290 -11.71 18.98 5.58
CA PHE A 290 -12.94 19.78 5.57
C PHE A 290 -13.47 19.93 6.98
N ASN A 291 -13.75 21.16 7.40
CA ASN A 291 -14.32 21.42 8.72
C ASN A 291 -15.86 21.25 8.73
N THR A 292 -16.41 20.46 9.65
CA THR A 292 -17.86 20.22 9.82
C THR A 292 -18.59 21.42 10.43
N ASP A 293 -17.95 22.19 11.32
CA ASP A 293 -18.58 23.33 12.00
C ASP A 293 -18.86 24.48 11.01
N ASP A 294 -18.01 24.60 10.00
CA ASP A 294 -18.08 25.66 9.01
C ASP A 294 -18.58 25.20 7.63
N TYR A 295 -19.04 23.94 7.50
CA TYR A 295 -19.51 23.27 6.27
C TYR A 295 -19.09 24.05 5.00
N SER A 296 -18.01 23.61 4.34
CA SER A 296 -17.50 24.09 3.03
C SER A 296 -16.16 24.85 3.02
N TYR A 297 -15.32 24.65 4.04
CA TYR A 297 -13.97 25.21 4.04
C TYR A 297 -12.90 24.12 4.17
N VAL A 298 -11.92 24.21 3.27
CA VAL A 298 -10.72 23.37 3.31
C VAL A 298 -9.71 24.06 4.22
N TYR A 299 -9.25 23.34 5.22
CA TYR A 299 -8.19 23.75 6.12
C TYR A 299 -6.92 22.96 5.85
N VAL A 300 -5.78 23.56 6.13
CA VAL A 300 -4.47 22.90 6.15
C VAL A 300 -3.76 23.18 7.46
N LYS A 301 -3.11 22.16 8.03
CA LYS A 301 -2.27 22.27 9.23
C LYS A 301 -0.92 21.64 8.98
N ASP A 302 0.15 22.29 9.43
CA ASP A 302 1.50 21.73 9.48
C ASP A 302 1.64 20.82 10.71
N LEU A 303 1.82 19.53 10.47
CA LEU A 303 1.94 18.51 11.52
C LEU A 303 3.25 18.61 12.31
N THR A 304 4.25 19.35 11.80
CA THR A 304 5.51 19.60 12.50
C THR A 304 5.40 20.71 13.55
N ASN A 305 4.35 21.54 13.48
CA ASN A 305 4.11 22.63 14.41
C ASN A 305 2.89 22.31 15.30
N ALA A 306 3.15 21.91 16.54
CA ALA A 306 2.09 21.55 17.49
C ALA A 306 1.13 22.73 17.78
N ASP A 307 1.61 23.97 17.68
CA ASP A 307 0.85 25.19 17.95
C ASP A 307 0.07 25.68 16.71
N ASP A 308 0.18 25.01 15.56
CA ASP A 308 -0.60 25.38 14.37
C ASP A 308 -2.07 25.01 14.58
N GLU A 309 -2.98 25.98 14.60
CA GLU A 309 -4.43 25.72 14.72
C GLU A 309 -5.06 25.30 13.38
N GLY A 310 -4.29 25.35 12.29
CA GLY A 310 -4.75 25.17 10.93
C GLY A 310 -5.21 26.47 10.30
N THR A 311 -4.98 26.60 9.00
CA THR A 311 -5.34 27.77 8.20
C THR A 311 -6.36 27.38 7.14
N MET A 312 -7.44 28.15 7.02
CA MET A 312 -8.40 28.02 5.93
C MET A 312 -7.75 28.39 4.58
N ILE A 313 -7.76 27.46 3.63
CA ILE A 313 -7.16 27.63 2.29
C ILE A 313 -8.18 27.57 1.14
N GLY A 314 -9.41 27.15 1.41
CA GLY A 314 -10.47 27.11 0.42
C GLY A 314 -11.82 27.45 1.05
N LYS A 315 -12.63 28.21 0.32
CA LYS A 315 -14.01 28.57 0.67
C LYS A 315 -14.89 28.19 -0.53
N MET A 316 -16.01 27.48 -0.30
CA MET A 316 -17.05 27.38 -1.34
C MET A 316 -17.48 28.79 -1.76
N THR A 317 -17.47 29.02 -3.07
CA THR A 317 -18.11 30.20 -3.64
C THR A 317 -19.63 30.08 -3.50
N GLN A 318 -20.34 31.20 -3.67
CA GLN A 318 -21.80 31.16 -3.74
C GLN A 318 -22.29 30.27 -4.89
N GLU A 319 -21.54 30.21 -6.00
CA GLU A 319 -21.87 29.36 -7.15
C GLU A 319 -21.81 27.87 -6.78
N ASP A 320 -20.81 27.45 -6.00
CA ASP A 320 -20.70 26.07 -5.53
C ASP A 320 -21.86 25.69 -4.59
N ALA A 321 -22.25 26.62 -3.70
CA ALA A 321 -23.37 26.43 -2.79
C ALA A 321 -24.72 26.34 -3.54
N ASP A 322 -24.90 27.18 -4.56
CA ASP A 322 -26.10 27.18 -5.39
C ASP A 322 -26.20 25.89 -6.24
N ALA A 323 -25.08 25.45 -6.84
CA ALA A 323 -25.01 24.21 -7.61
C ALA A 323 -25.32 22.97 -6.74
N LYS A 324 -24.82 22.95 -5.50
CA LYS A 324 -25.16 21.89 -4.54
C LYS A 324 -26.65 21.87 -4.20
N ALA A 325 -27.22 23.03 -3.89
CA ALA A 325 -28.64 23.15 -3.55
C ALA A 325 -29.56 22.77 -4.73
N GLU A 326 -29.07 22.86 -5.96
CA GLU A 326 -29.76 22.38 -7.15
C GLU A 326 -29.64 20.85 -7.28
N ALA A 327 -28.45 20.28 -7.09
CA ALA A 327 -28.23 18.83 -7.12
C ALA A 327 -29.04 18.07 -6.04
N GLU A 328 -29.09 18.57 -4.80
CA GLU A 328 -29.86 17.95 -3.71
C GLU A 328 -31.37 18.01 -3.98
N LYS A 329 -31.86 19.06 -4.67
CA LYS A 329 -33.27 19.13 -5.11
C LYS A 329 -33.59 18.13 -6.21
N GLU A 330 -32.63 17.86 -7.09
CA GLU A 330 -32.81 16.88 -8.15
C GLU A 330 -32.87 15.46 -7.60
N GLU A 331 -32.02 15.11 -6.62
CA GLU A 331 -32.08 13.82 -5.91
C GLU A 331 -33.39 13.63 -5.13
N ASP A 332 -33.83 14.63 -4.36
CA ASP A 332 -35.12 14.58 -3.63
C ASP A 332 -36.34 14.51 -4.55
N SER A 333 -36.20 14.90 -5.82
CA SER A 333 -37.27 14.83 -6.82
C SER A 333 -37.26 13.53 -7.66
N ALA A 334 -36.24 12.70 -7.47
CA ALA A 334 -36.05 11.42 -8.14
C ALA A 334 -36.44 10.20 -7.27
N GLU A 335 -36.72 10.41 -5.98
CA GLU A 335 -37.43 9.46 -5.08
C GLU A 335 -38.96 9.60 -5.16
#